data_AF-A0A1M5DT71-F1
#
_entry.id   AF-A0A1M5DT71-F1
#
_cell.length_a   1.000
_cell.length_b   1.000
_cell.length_c   1.000
_cell.angle_alpha   90.00
_cell.angle_beta   90.00
_cell.angle_gamma   90.00
#
_symmetry.space_group_name_H-M   'P 1'
#
loop_
_entity.id
_entity.type
_entity.pdbx_description
1 polymer ?
#
loop_
_entity_poly.entity_id
_entity_poly.type
_entity_poly.pdbx_seq_one_letter_code
_entity_poly.pdbx_strand_id
1 'polypeptide(L)' 'MAKRKEKHAHLVEPTWGQSENAGPPVTELLGEMAGSLSPFGEDHSFPLPPERIRYAHPTDKPNRAGVQLPENRRP' A
#
# COMPACT_ATOMS: atom_id res chain seq x y z
N MET A 1 -24.77 36.62 3.49
CA MET A 1 -24.17 36.12 2.23
C MET A 1 -22.66 35.99 2.42
N ALA A 2 -22.08 34.80 2.28
CA ALA A 2 -20.63 34.61 2.46
C ALA A 2 -19.85 35.21 1.27
N LYS A 3 -18.78 35.95 1.55
CA LYS A 3 -17.94 36.60 0.54
C LYS A 3 -17.12 35.53 -0.20
N ARG A 4 -17.29 35.39 -1.51
CA ARG A 4 -16.53 34.44 -2.34
C ARG A 4 -15.07 34.90 -2.41
N LYS A 5 -14.15 34.11 -1.85
CA LYS A 5 -12.70 34.37 -1.95
C LYS A 5 -12.21 34.08 -3.37
N GLU A 6 -11.21 34.84 -3.78
CA GLU A 6 -10.51 34.65 -5.06
C GLU A 6 -9.78 33.30 -5.05
N LYS A 7 -9.94 32.53 -6.13
CA LYS A 7 -9.31 31.22 -6.25
C LYS A 7 -7.90 31.41 -6.79
N HIS A 8 -6.89 31.09 -6.00
CA HIS A 8 -5.51 31.10 -6.48
C HIS A 8 -5.29 29.91 -7.42
N ALA A 9 -4.99 30.17 -8.70
CA ALA A 9 -4.87 29.13 -9.74
C ALA A 9 -3.91 27.98 -9.35
N HIS A 10 -2.79 28.30 -8.68
CA HIS A 10 -1.83 27.30 -8.19
C HIS A 10 -2.35 26.40 -7.04
N LEU A 11 -3.50 26.73 -6.45
CA LEU A 11 -4.22 25.91 -5.46
C LEU A 11 -5.44 25.19 -6.07
N VAL A 12 -5.72 25.41 -7.36
CA VAL A 12 -6.89 24.86 -8.08
C VAL A 12 -6.46 23.74 -9.03
N GLU A 13 -5.26 23.83 -9.58
CA GLU A 13 -4.68 22.79 -10.43
C GLU A 13 -4.17 21.61 -9.57
N PRO A 14 -4.47 20.35 -9.93
CA PRO A 14 -3.85 19.20 -9.28
C PRO A 14 -2.33 19.25 -9.49
N THR A 15 -1.55 19.20 -8.40
CA THR A 15 -0.07 19.24 -8.43
C THR A 15 0.57 17.93 -8.88
N TRP A 16 -0.15 17.12 -9.67
CA TRP A 16 0.40 15.89 -10.22
C TRP A 16 1.56 16.22 -11.18
N GLY A 17 2.56 15.33 -11.21
CA GLY A 17 3.78 15.54 -11.99
C GLY A 17 3.46 15.77 -13.46
N GLN A 18 4.09 16.77 -14.08
CA GLN A 18 3.91 17.02 -15.51
C GLN A 18 4.62 15.92 -16.32
N SER A 19 3.99 15.45 -17.39
CA SER A 19 4.64 14.55 -18.34
C SER A 19 5.26 15.33 -19.51
N GLU A 20 6.19 14.71 -20.23
CA GLU A 20 6.65 15.26 -21.51
C GLU A 20 5.50 15.28 -22.52
N ASN A 21 5.45 16.32 -23.36
CA ASN A 21 4.43 16.53 -24.39
C ASN A 21 2.98 16.70 -23.90
N ALA A 22 2.77 17.15 -22.65
CA ALA A 22 1.45 17.42 -22.09
C ALA A 22 0.51 16.19 -22.04
N GLY A 23 1.08 14.98 -21.96
CA GLY A 23 0.32 13.75 -21.73
C GLY A 23 -0.15 13.61 -20.26
N PRO A 24 -0.88 12.52 -19.94
CA PRO A 24 -1.24 12.21 -18.56
C PRO A 24 0.01 12.12 -17.66
N PRO A 25 -0.07 12.54 -16.39
CA PRO A 25 1.04 12.42 -15.44
C PRO A 25 1.50 10.96 -15.35
N VAL A 26 2.82 10.72 -15.32
CA VAL A 26 3.36 9.38 -15.10
C VAL A 26 2.96 8.93 -13.70
N THR A 27 2.07 7.94 -13.65
CA THR A 27 1.53 7.35 -12.43
C THR A 27 1.52 5.83 -12.58
N GLU A 28 1.34 5.10 -11.49
CA GLU A 28 1.20 3.63 -11.52
C GLU A 28 0.04 3.15 -12.42
N LEU A 29 -0.94 4.02 -12.71
CA LEU A 29 -2.09 3.72 -13.57
C LEU A 29 -1.74 3.62 -15.06
N LEU A 30 -0.61 4.19 -15.48
CA LEU A 30 -0.14 4.11 -16.88
C LEU A 30 0.73 2.87 -17.12
N GLY A 31 1.16 2.19 -16.06
CA GLY A 31 1.94 0.96 -16.17
C GLY A 31 1.07 -0.21 -16.61
N GLU A 32 1.65 -1.12 -17.39
CA GLU A 32 1.00 -2.40 -17.73
C GLU A 32 0.74 -3.25 -16.47
N MET A 33 1.63 -3.13 -15.49
CA MET A 33 1.53 -3.78 -14.19
C MET A 33 1.37 -2.72 -13.11
N ALA A 34 0.37 -2.89 -12.24
CA ALA A 34 0.21 -2.06 -11.07
C ALA A 34 1.14 -2.54 -9.94
N GLY A 35 1.99 -1.65 -9.42
CA GLY A 35 2.93 -1.95 -8.35
C GLY A 35 4.27 -2.54 -8.80
N SER A 36 5.13 -2.83 -7.82
CA SER A 36 6.44 -3.44 -8.07
C SER A 36 6.29 -4.93 -8.40
N LEU A 37 7.16 -5.43 -9.30
CA LEU A 37 7.33 -6.87 -9.49
C LEU A 37 7.64 -7.56 -8.15
N SER A 38 7.27 -8.84 -8.05
CA SER A 38 7.58 -9.64 -6.87
C SER A 38 9.09 -9.53 -6.55
N PRO A 39 9.48 -9.30 -5.29
CA PRO A 39 10.90 -9.25 -4.91
C PRO A 39 11.61 -10.61 -5.09
N PHE A 40 10.85 -11.69 -5.28
CA PHE A 40 11.34 -13.04 -5.55
C PHE A 40 11.36 -13.38 -7.05
N GLY A 41 11.09 -12.40 -7.92
CA GLY A 41 10.90 -12.60 -9.35
C GLY A 41 9.59 -13.29 -9.69
N GLU A 42 9.41 -13.55 -11.00
CA GLU A 42 8.21 -14.17 -11.57
C GLU A 42 8.27 -15.71 -11.59
N ASP A 43 9.41 -16.29 -11.21
CA ASP A 43 9.63 -17.75 -11.18
C ASP A 43 8.90 -18.44 -10.01
N HIS A 44 8.36 -17.67 -9.08
CA HIS A 44 7.73 -18.18 -7.86
C HIS A 44 6.22 -17.96 -7.87
N SER A 45 5.48 -19.05 -7.81
CA SER A 45 4.04 -19.00 -7.54
C SER A 45 3.78 -19.01 -6.03
N PHE A 46 2.95 -18.07 -5.58
CA PHE A 46 2.47 -18.01 -4.20
C PHE A 46 1.07 -18.63 -4.09
N PRO A 47 0.70 -19.22 -2.93
CA PRO A 47 1.54 -19.37 -1.73
C PRO A 47 2.62 -20.46 -1.91
N LEU A 48 3.75 -20.29 -1.22
CA LEU A 48 4.80 -21.31 -1.20
C LEU A 48 4.36 -22.52 -0.36
N PRO A 49 4.79 -23.75 -0.72
CA PRO A 49 4.59 -24.93 0.12
C PRO A 49 5.19 -24.74 1.53
N PRO A 50 4.52 -25.19 2.61
CA PRO A 50 5.00 -25.01 3.98
C PRO A 50 6.44 -25.51 4.21
N GLU A 51 6.84 -26.59 3.54
CA GLU A 51 8.17 -27.20 3.67
C GLU A 51 9.28 -26.31 3.09
N ARG A 52 8.93 -25.34 2.22
CA ARG A 52 9.85 -24.36 1.64
C ARG A 52 9.90 -23.05 2.43
N ILE A 53 8.99 -22.84 3.37
CA ILE A 53 8.93 -21.64 4.20
C ILE A 53 9.81 -21.85 5.43
N ARG A 54 10.86 -21.03 5.58
CA ARG A 54 11.73 -21.04 6.77
C ARG A 54 11.24 -20.14 7.91
N TYR A 55 10.10 -19.48 7.71
CA TYR A 55 9.47 -18.66 8.73
C TYR A 55 8.55 -19.52 9.60
N ALA A 56 8.90 -19.65 10.87
CA ALA A 56 8.00 -20.14 11.91
C ALA A 56 7.60 -18.96 12.78
N HIS A 57 6.30 -18.67 12.87
CA HIS A 57 5.83 -17.64 13.80
C HIS A 57 6.03 -18.16 15.24
N PRO A 58 6.45 -17.33 16.22
CA PRO A 58 6.65 -17.79 17.61
C PRO A 58 5.39 -18.34 18.28
N THR A 59 4.21 -18.10 17.70
CA THR A 59 2.94 -18.64 18.15
C THR A 59 2.11 -19.11 16.97
N ASP A 60 1.31 -20.17 17.14
CA ASP A 60 0.37 -20.64 16.12
C ASP A 60 -0.86 -19.71 15.94
N LYS A 61 -0.86 -18.56 16.62
CA LYS A 61 -1.95 -17.58 16.61
C LYS A 61 -1.44 -16.22 16.16
N PRO A 62 -1.11 -16.02 14.87
CA PRO A 62 -0.58 -14.75 14.37
C PRO A 62 -1.50 -13.56 14.67
N ASN A 63 -2.82 -13.74 14.58
CA ASN A 63 -3.80 -12.69 14.92
C ASN A 63 -4.03 -12.51 16.43
N ARG A 64 -3.35 -13.28 17.28
CA ARG A 64 -3.49 -13.26 18.74
C ARG A 64 -2.19 -12.99 19.46
N ALA A 65 -1.09 -12.77 18.73
CA ALA A 65 0.24 -12.45 19.28
C ALA A 65 0.28 -11.14 20.09
N GLY A 66 -0.81 -10.36 20.11
CA GLY A 66 -0.99 -9.19 20.99
C GLY A 66 -2.39 -9.05 21.60
N VAL A 67 -3.29 -10.03 21.46
CA VAL A 67 -4.63 -9.93 22.08
C VAL A 67 -4.50 -10.35 23.55
N GLN A 68 -4.61 -9.38 24.45
CA GLN A 68 -4.83 -9.66 25.87
C GLN A 68 -6.15 -10.41 26.01
N LEU A 69 -6.05 -11.73 26.16
CA LEU A 69 -7.17 -12.57 26.54
C LEU A 69 -7.77 -12.05 27.87
N PRO A 70 -9.08 -12.21 28.11
CA PRO A 70 -9.72 -11.73 29.33
C PRO A 70 -8.98 -12.14 30.60
N GLU A 71 -8.43 -13.36 30.62
CA GLU A 71 -7.62 -13.92 31.70
C GLU A 71 -6.27 -13.21 31.94
N ASN A 72 -5.76 -12.44 30.98
CA ASN A 72 -4.50 -11.72 31.04
C ASN A 72 -4.67 -10.21 31.27
N ARG A 73 -5.91 -9.73 31.45
CA ARG A 73 -6.16 -8.35 31.88
C ARG A 73 -5.92 -8.29 33.39
N ARG A 74 -4.91 -7.53 33.82
CA ARG A 74 -4.78 -7.18 35.25
C ARG A 74 -6.01 -6.38 35.68
N PRO A 75 -6.51 -6.57 36.92
CA PRO A 75 -7.62 -5.79 37.46
C PRO A 75 -7.29 -4.29 37.51
#